data_AF-A0A1V9A2H7-F1
#
_entry.id   AF-A0A1V9A2H7-F1
#
_cell.length_a   1.000
_cell.length_b   1.000
_cell.length_c   1.000
_cell.angle_alpha   90.00
_cell.angle_beta   90.00
_cell.angle_gamma   90.00
#
_symmetry.space_group_name_H-M   'P 1'
#
loop_
_entity.id
_entity.type
_entity.pdbx_description
1 polymer ?
#
loop_
_entity_poly.entity_id
_entity_poly.type
_entity_poly.pdbx_seq_one_letter_code
_entity_poly.pdbx_strand_id
1 'polypeptide(L)' 'MTARRLRWHEDPDTSVSFHGSPGHRSESRSERDNLPERVRAGQTYRDVTVDYHLWCALPDQSDLENGDQDGPHPDR' A
#
# COMPACT_ATOMS: atom_id res chain seq x y z
N MET A 1 -0.07 -8.60 -12.49
CA MET A 1 -1.30 -9.43 -12.60
C MET A 1 -1.98 -9.11 -13.92
N THR A 2 -2.53 -10.09 -14.63
CA THR A 2 -3.28 -9.86 -15.89
C THR A 2 -4.61 -10.62 -15.90
N ALA A 3 -5.64 -10.05 -16.52
CA ALA A 3 -6.93 -10.71 -16.73
C ALA A 3 -7.60 -10.30 -18.05
N ARG A 4 -8.10 -11.28 -18.83
CA ARG A 4 -8.88 -11.01 -20.05
C ARG A 4 -10.26 -10.44 -19.75
N ARG A 5 -10.87 -10.86 -18.63
CA ARG A 5 -12.18 -10.38 -18.18
C ARG A 5 -12.21 -10.37 -16.65
N LEU A 6 -12.58 -9.24 -16.07
CA LEU A 6 -12.69 -9.05 -14.62
C LEU A 6 -14.03 -8.39 -14.30
N ARG A 7 -14.71 -8.88 -13.28
CA ARG A 7 -16.00 -8.34 -12.80
C ARG A 7 -16.10 -8.58 -11.31
N TRP A 8 -16.39 -7.53 -10.56
CA TRP A 8 -16.72 -7.66 -9.16
C TRP A 8 -18.22 -7.88 -8.97
N HIS A 9 -18.55 -8.74 -8.00
CA HIS A 9 -19.94 -8.97 -7.60
C HIS A 9 -20.45 -7.84 -6.69
N GLU A 10 -19.58 -7.29 -5.85
CA GLU A 10 -19.83 -6.17 -4.93
C GLU A 10 -18.74 -5.11 -5.10
N ASP A 11 -19.01 -3.86 -4.72
CA ASP A 11 -18.03 -2.79 -4.83
C ASP A 11 -16.84 -3.11 -3.90
N PRO A 12 -15.61 -3.26 -4.41
CA PRO A 12 -14.48 -3.58 -3.56
C PRO A 12 -14.05 -2.34 -2.77
N ASP A 13 -13.69 -2.56 -1.51
CA ASP A 13 -12.95 -1.56 -0.73
C ASP A 13 -11.49 -1.56 -1.18
N THR A 14 -11.03 -0.40 -1.66
CA THR A 14 -9.67 -0.21 -2.19
C THR A 14 -8.75 0.54 -1.22
N SER A 15 -9.19 0.80 0.01
CA SER A 15 -8.36 1.44 1.03
C SER A 15 -7.27 0.48 1.52
N VAL A 16 -6.01 0.92 1.48
CA VAL A 16 -4.89 0.18 2.07
C VAL A 16 -4.10 1.13 2.95
N SER A 17 -3.90 0.75 4.21
CA SER A 17 -3.10 1.50 5.18
C SER A 17 -1.83 0.72 5.48
N PHE A 18 -0.67 1.34 5.22
CA PHE A 18 0.63 0.81 5.67
C PHE A 18 1.10 1.59 6.89
N HIS A 19 1.39 0.89 7.98
CA HIS A 19 2.12 1.44 9.11
C HIS A 19 3.57 1.00 8.96
N GLY A 20 4.43 1.89 8.45
CA GLY A 20 5.87 1.67 8.48
C GLY A 20 6.38 1.75 9.92
N SER A 21 7.37 0.93 10.27
CA SER A 21 8.12 1.12 11.51
C SER A 21 8.97 2.39 11.40
N PRO A 22 9.20 3.15 12.48
CA PRO A 22 10.14 4.28 12.47
C PRO A 22 11.49 3.89 11.86
N GLY A 23 12.06 4.78 11.04
CA GLY A 23 13.30 4.55 10.28
C GLY A 23 13.14 3.68 9.02
N HIS A 24 12.03 2.97 8.82
CA HIS A 24 11.82 2.16 7.62
C HIS A 24 11.03 2.94 6.58
N ARG A 25 11.63 3.18 5.41
CA ARG A 25 10.93 3.75 4.26
C ARG A 25 10.33 2.62 3.42
N SER A 26 9.01 2.50 3.44
CA SER A 26 8.27 1.60 2.55
C SER A 26 7.38 2.40 1.61
N GLU A 27 7.40 2.09 0.33
CA GLU A 27 6.54 2.68 -0.69
C GLU A 27 5.83 1.56 -1.44
N SER A 28 4.50 1.67 -1.57
CA SER A 28 3.71 0.80 -2.43
C SER A 28 3.08 1.62 -3.55
N ARG A 29 3.17 1.11 -4.78
CA ARG A 29 2.62 1.75 -5.97
C ARG A 29 2.01 0.72 -6.90
N SER A 30 0.88 1.09 -7.51
CA SER A 30 0.26 0.28 -8.55
C SER A 30 0.19 1.05 -9.86
N GLU A 31 0.56 0.41 -10.95
CA GLU A 31 0.31 0.87 -12.31
C GLU A 31 -0.80 0.01 -12.91
N ARG A 32 -1.78 0.64 -13.56
CA ARG A 32 -3.02 -0.03 -13.99
C ARG A 32 -3.30 0.33 -15.43
N ASP A 33 -3.54 -0.70 -16.24
CA ASP A 33 -4.03 -0.58 -17.60
C ASP A 33 -5.44 -1.16 -17.72
N ASN A 34 -6.29 -0.46 -18.48
CA ASN A 34 -7.72 -0.74 -18.66
C ASN A 34 -8.52 -0.96 -17.36
N LEU A 35 -8.04 -0.38 -16.25
CA LEU A 35 -8.69 -0.50 -14.97
C LEU A 35 -8.62 0.84 -14.19
N PRO A 36 -9.75 1.53 -14.00
CA PRO A 36 -9.78 2.82 -13.32
C PRO A 36 -9.46 2.66 -11.84
N GLU A 37 -9.00 3.75 -11.21
CA GLU A 37 -8.66 3.76 -9.79
C GLU A 37 -9.81 3.24 -8.93
N ARG A 38 -11.02 3.74 -9.19
CA ARG A 38 -12.26 3.30 -8.56
C ARG A 38 -13.02 2.36 -9.48
N VAL A 39 -13.19 1.11 -9.06
CA VAL A 39 -13.98 0.10 -9.77
C VAL A 39 -15.36 -0.06 -9.12
N ARG A 40 -16.27 -0.67 -9.88
CA ARG A 40 -17.68 -0.87 -9.53
C ARG A 40 -18.11 -2.31 -9.76
N ALA A 41 -19.00 -2.77 -8.91
CA ALA A 41 -19.76 -4.01 -9.05
C ALA A 41 -20.51 -4.03 -10.37
N GLY A 42 -20.70 -5.23 -10.90
CA GLY A 42 -21.51 -5.45 -12.09
C GLY A 42 -20.82 -5.07 -13.41
N GLN A 43 -19.85 -4.15 -13.39
CA GLN A 43 -19.09 -3.75 -14.56
C GLN A 43 -18.09 -4.83 -14.97
N THR A 44 -18.03 -5.12 -16.28
CA THR A 44 -16.99 -5.97 -16.85
C THR A 44 -15.86 -5.09 -17.36
N TYR A 45 -14.66 -5.34 -16.85
CA TYR A 45 -13.39 -4.80 -17.34
C TYR A 45 -12.71 -5.87 -18.19
N ARG A 46 -11.97 -5.45 -19.22
CA ARG A 46 -11.36 -6.35 -20.21
C ARG A 46 -9.91 -6.00 -20.41
N ASP A 47 -9.11 -7.03 -20.70
CA ASP A 47 -7.69 -6.90 -21.02
C ASP A 47 -6.95 -6.01 -19.99
N VAL A 48 -7.16 -6.37 -18.73
CA VAL A 48 -6.67 -5.65 -17.55
C VAL A 48 -5.25 -6.11 -17.23
N THR A 49 -4.38 -5.13 -16.96
CA THR A 49 -3.07 -5.34 -16.37
C THR A 49 -2.93 -4.49 -15.11
N VAL A 50 -2.39 -5.08 -14.05
CA VAL A 50 -2.04 -4.38 -12.82
C VAL A 50 -0.63 -4.78 -12.44
N ASP A 51 0.28 -3.82 -12.50
CA ASP A 51 1.67 -3.96 -12.08
C ASP A 51 1.83 -3.35 -10.69
N TYR A 52 2.26 -4.18 -9.75
CA TYR A 52 2.38 -3.79 -8.35
C TYR A 52 3.85 -3.71 -7.97
N HIS A 53 4.24 -2.55 -7.46
CA HIS A 53 5.59 -2.25 -7.01
C HIS A 53 5.58 -2.04 -5.50
N LEU A 54 6.47 -2.76 -4.81
CA LEU A 54 6.71 -2.60 -3.40
C LEU A 54 8.20 -2.34 -3.20
N TRP A 55 8.51 -1.21 -2.60
CA TRP A 55 9.86 -0.85 -2.18
C TRP A 55 9.92 -0.80 -0.67
N CYS A 56 10.95 -1.42 -0.10
CA CYS A 56 11.29 -1.30 1.30
C CYS A 56 12.78 -1.00 1.41
N ALA A 57 13.13 0.02 2.17
CA ALA A 57 14.50 0.29 2.59
C ALA A 57 14.68 -0.13 4.05
N LEU A 58 15.86 -0.68 4.35
CA LEU A 58 16.31 -0.77 5.74
C LEU A 58 16.62 0.65 6.25
N PRO A 59 16.41 0.92 7.54
CA PRO A 59 16.79 2.18 8.16
C PRO A 59 18.28 2.45 7.95
N ASP A 60 18.62 3.72 7.78
CA ASP A 60 20.01 4.13 7.91
C ASP A 60 20.46 3.92 9.37
N GLN A 61 21.73 3.61 9.59
CA GLN A 61 22.25 3.41 10.95
C GLN A 61 22.02 4.65 11.83
N SER A 62 22.00 5.85 11.23
CA SER A 62 21.69 7.10 11.91
C SER A 62 20.23 7.23 12.39
N ASP A 63 19.29 6.51 11.79
CA ASP A 63 17.87 6.52 12.19
C ASP A 63 17.60 5.61 13.40
N LEU A 64 18.50 4.64 13.66
CA LEU A 64 18.39 3.72 14.79
C LEU A 64 18.89 4.34 16.11
N GLU A 65 19.79 5.33 16.06
CA GLU A 65 20.34 5.99 17.25
C GLU A 65 19.40 7.02 17.89
N ASN A 66 18.34 7.44 17.19
CA ASN A 66 17.35 8.40 17.70
C ASN A 66 16.09 7.73 18.31
N GLY A 67 16.00 6.40 18.30
CA GLY A 67 14.81 5.63 18.68
C GLY A 67 14.65 5.33 20.18
N ASP A 68 15.61 5.72 21.03
CA ASP A 68 15.62 5.40 22.47
C ASP A 68 15.48 6.65 23.33
N GLN A 69 14.38 7.40 23.15
CA GLN A 69 13.92 8.39 24.13
C GLN A 69 12.44 8.21 24.44
N ASP A 70 12.05 7.01 24.88
CA ASP A 70 10.87 6.86 25.73
C ASP A 70 11.33 7.15 27.17
N GLY A 71 11.54 8.44 27.46
CA GLY A 71 11.70 8.91 28.84
C GLY A 71 10.40 8.66 29.61
N PRO A 72 10.45 8.32 30.92
CA PRO A 72 9.27 7.93 31.66
C PRO A 72 8.20 9.03 31.61
N HIS A 73 7.00 8.66 31.15
CA HIS A 73 5.82 9.51 31.19
C HIS A 73 5.53 9.90 32.64
N PRO A 74 5.50 11.20 33.01
CA PRO A 74 5.18 11.57 34.37
C PRO A 74 3.70 11.28 34.63
N ASP A 75 3.43 10.54 35.70
CA ASP A 75 2.11 10.42 36.30
C ASP A 75 1.62 11.82 36.69
N ARG A 76 0.44 12.21 36.20
CA ARG A 76 -0.32 13.32 36.79
C ARG A 76 -1.82 13.08 36.72
#